data_AF-A0A0R1V526-F1
#
_entry.id   AF-A0A0R1V526-F1
#
_cell.length_a   1.000
_cell.length_b   1.000
_cell.length_c   1.000
_cell.angle_alpha   90.00
_cell.angle_beta   90.00
_cell.angle_gamma   90.00
#
_symmetry.space_group_name_H-M   'P 1'
#
loop_
_entity.id
_entity.type
_entity.pdbx_description
1 polymer ?
#
loop_
_entity_poly.entity_id
_entity_poly.type
_entity_poly.pdbx_seq_one_letter_code
_entity_poly.pdbx_strand_id
1 'polypeptide(L)'
;MNVDTILGDRNTRYFGVGYKNANYEIITLDQEESEAMVKVNFGDEVWSIKQGEARSPHLSTLDSVIISAMIVEQLLGPEKSADYYVSHFDIRAGGEPVELSKALKVDFTQNGNNFHFNILGMKINLSIRFGNHISNSDLGHESFLTQHLKQSELTIDGIDYLDQTSMAAVAVKQAEGNDYAGLGSKTNDNGFSIFEWLIIFSQIGEMLTYQLDNLDRDDCANL
;
A
#
# COMPACT_ATOMS: atom_id res chain seq x y z
N MET A 1 2.45 -24.12 -7.68
CA MET A 1 1.18 -23.36 -7.71
C MET A 1 1.52 -21.88 -7.62
N ASN A 2 0.78 -21.01 -8.30
CA ASN A 2 0.97 -19.55 -8.27
C ASN A 2 -0.32 -18.91 -7.74
N VAL A 3 -0.22 -17.73 -7.12
CA VAL A 3 -1.36 -17.02 -6.53
C VAL A 3 -2.55 -16.86 -7.48
N ASP A 4 -2.33 -16.61 -8.77
CA ASP A 4 -3.39 -16.40 -9.76
C ASP A 4 -4.16 -17.69 -10.07
N THR A 5 -3.59 -18.85 -9.78
CA THR A 5 -4.30 -20.14 -9.87
C THR A 5 -5.27 -20.37 -8.71
N ILE A 6 -5.13 -19.63 -7.60
CA ILE A 6 -5.99 -19.75 -6.41
C ILE A 6 -6.96 -18.56 -6.34
N LEU A 7 -6.44 -17.34 -6.48
CA LEU A 7 -7.23 -16.11 -6.37
C LEU A 7 -7.82 -15.65 -7.71
N GLY A 8 -7.46 -16.29 -8.82
CA GLY A 8 -7.85 -15.88 -10.17
C GLY A 8 -6.99 -14.74 -10.73
N ASP A 9 -7.29 -14.33 -11.96
CA ASP A 9 -6.49 -13.39 -12.76
C ASP A 9 -6.17 -12.10 -11.98
N ARG A 10 -4.87 -11.81 -11.81
CA ARG A 10 -4.38 -10.60 -11.15
C ARG A 10 -4.94 -9.30 -11.71
N ASN A 11 -5.22 -9.23 -13.02
CA ASN A 11 -5.77 -8.04 -13.69
C ASN A 11 -7.18 -7.69 -13.21
N THR A 12 -7.84 -8.63 -12.52
CA THR A 12 -9.18 -8.44 -11.96
C THR A 12 -9.16 -8.12 -10.46
N ARG A 13 -7.98 -8.06 -9.82
CA ARG A 13 -7.84 -7.96 -8.36
C ARG A 13 -7.12 -6.69 -7.95
N TYR A 14 -7.62 -6.04 -6.90
CA TYR A 14 -6.97 -4.86 -6.33
C TYR A 14 -5.52 -5.16 -5.92
N PHE A 15 -5.31 -6.15 -5.04
CA PHE A 15 -3.95 -6.57 -4.63
C PHE A 15 -3.17 -7.35 -5.70
N GLY A 16 -3.78 -7.65 -6.85
CA GLY A 16 -3.09 -8.25 -7.99
C GLY A 16 -2.30 -7.21 -8.77
N VAL A 17 -3.01 -6.24 -9.36
CA VAL A 17 -2.43 -5.06 -10.02
C VAL A 17 -3.26 -3.79 -9.88
N GLY A 18 -4.50 -3.87 -9.40
CA GLY A 18 -5.41 -2.70 -9.32
C GLY A 18 -4.86 -1.55 -8.46
N TYR A 19 -4.05 -1.83 -7.43
CA TYR A 19 -3.38 -0.80 -6.64
C TYR A 19 -2.45 0.11 -7.47
N LYS A 20 -1.89 -0.40 -8.58
CA LYS A 20 -0.96 0.37 -9.43
C LYS A 20 -1.65 1.55 -10.11
N ASN A 21 -2.97 1.48 -10.27
CA ASN A 21 -3.77 2.50 -10.95
C ASN A 21 -4.07 3.71 -10.06
N ALA A 22 -3.79 3.63 -8.76
CA ALA A 22 -4.03 4.71 -7.83
C ALA A 22 -3.09 5.91 -8.09
N ASN A 23 -3.66 7.11 -8.13
CA ASN A 23 -2.92 8.36 -8.14
C ASN A 23 -3.34 9.19 -6.93
N TYR A 24 -2.36 9.74 -6.22
CA TYR A 24 -2.56 10.46 -4.97
C TYR A 24 -2.11 11.91 -5.12
N GLU A 25 -2.90 12.84 -4.58
CA GLU A 25 -2.61 14.27 -4.60
C GLU A 25 -2.95 14.88 -3.23
N ILE A 26 -1.97 15.48 -2.55
CA ILE A 26 -2.22 16.31 -1.38
C ILE A 26 -2.60 17.71 -1.89
N ILE A 27 -3.89 18.07 -1.77
CA ILE A 27 -4.43 19.35 -2.22
C ILE A 27 -4.00 20.48 -1.27
N THR A 28 -4.16 20.23 0.03
CA THR A 28 -3.76 21.15 1.09
C THR A 28 -3.17 20.39 2.26
N LEU A 29 -2.19 21.00 2.93
CA LEU A 29 -1.63 20.54 4.19
C LEU A 29 -1.53 21.74 5.13
N ASP A 30 -2.35 21.72 6.18
CA ASP A 30 -2.34 22.71 7.24
C ASP A 30 -1.67 22.11 8.48
N GLN A 31 -0.45 22.56 8.77
CA GLN A 31 0.31 22.06 9.91
C GLN A 31 -0.17 22.65 11.24
N GLU A 32 -0.80 23.84 11.24
CA GLU A 32 -1.28 24.49 12.46
C GLU A 32 -2.54 23.78 12.96
N GLU A 33 -3.46 23.47 12.05
CA GLU A 33 -4.68 22.72 12.36
C GLU A 33 -4.45 21.20 12.39
N SER A 34 -3.29 20.73 11.94
CA SER A 34 -2.97 19.31 11.78
C SER A 34 -3.98 18.55 10.89
N GLU A 35 -4.33 19.18 9.77
CA GLU A 35 -5.29 18.68 8.80
C GLU A 35 -4.71 18.67 7.38
N ALA A 36 -5.12 17.71 6.56
CA ALA A 36 -4.80 17.66 5.14
C ALA A 36 -6.03 17.28 4.32
N MET A 37 -6.08 17.79 3.08
CA MET A 37 -7.06 17.36 2.08
C MET A 37 -6.33 16.59 0.99
N VAL A 38 -6.78 15.36 0.72
CA VAL A 38 -6.11 14.44 -0.19
C VAL A 38 -7.10 13.91 -1.22
N LYS A 39 -6.70 13.84 -2.48
CA LYS A 39 -7.47 13.21 -3.54
C LYS A 39 -6.81 11.90 -3.95
N VAL A 40 -7.64 10.87 -4.14
CA VAL A 40 -7.23 9.58 -4.70
C VAL A 40 -8.03 9.37 -5.97
N ASN A 41 -7.38 9.02 -7.08
CA ASN A 41 -8.05 8.79 -8.34
C ASN A 41 -7.47 7.57 -9.06
N PHE A 42 -8.36 6.71 -9.56
CA PHE A 42 -7.99 5.53 -10.34
C PHE A 42 -8.10 5.76 -11.86
N GLY A 43 -8.48 6.97 -12.30
CA GLY A 43 -8.70 7.27 -13.71
C GLY A 43 -9.87 6.49 -14.29
N ASP A 44 -9.78 6.15 -15.58
CA ASP A 44 -10.71 5.26 -16.29
C ASP A 44 -10.31 3.78 -16.15
N GLU A 45 -9.26 3.49 -15.39
CA GLU A 45 -8.73 2.15 -15.21
C GLU A 45 -9.59 1.33 -14.25
N VAL A 46 -9.58 0.02 -14.46
CA VAL A 46 -10.36 -0.90 -13.62
C VAL A 46 -9.65 -1.09 -12.28
N TRP A 47 -10.38 -0.82 -11.20
CA TRP A 47 -9.90 -0.98 -9.82
C TRP A 47 -9.93 -2.45 -9.36
N SER A 48 -11.08 -3.11 -9.52
CA SER A 48 -11.23 -4.56 -9.39
C SER A 48 -12.49 -5.03 -10.15
N ILE A 49 -12.48 -6.31 -10.55
CA ILE A 49 -13.62 -6.98 -11.19
C ILE A 49 -13.94 -8.23 -10.37
N LYS A 50 -15.22 -8.44 -10.07
CA LYS A 50 -15.69 -9.65 -9.39
C LYS A 50 -16.96 -10.16 -10.05
N GLN A 51 -17.03 -11.46 -10.34
CA GLN A 51 -18.16 -12.08 -11.05
C GLN A 51 -18.52 -11.36 -12.38
N GLY A 52 -17.50 -10.82 -13.07
CA GLY A 52 -17.68 -10.09 -14.34
C GLY A 52 -18.11 -8.63 -14.20
N GLU A 53 -18.33 -8.13 -12.98
CA GLU A 53 -18.74 -6.74 -12.73
C GLU A 53 -17.59 -5.91 -12.13
N ALA A 54 -17.40 -4.70 -12.65
CA ALA A 54 -16.46 -3.74 -12.09
C ALA A 54 -16.97 -3.22 -10.73
N ARG A 55 -16.07 -3.15 -9.74
CA ARG A 55 -16.40 -2.63 -8.41
C ARG A 55 -16.08 -1.13 -8.30
N SER A 56 -16.90 -0.42 -7.53
CA SER A 56 -16.65 0.98 -7.21
C SER A 56 -15.41 1.12 -6.32
N PRO A 57 -14.43 1.97 -6.70
CA PRO A 57 -13.24 2.20 -5.90
C PRO A 57 -13.56 2.75 -4.51
N HIS A 58 -12.98 2.12 -3.49
CA HIS A 58 -12.99 2.62 -2.12
C HIS A 58 -11.57 2.68 -1.57
N LEU A 59 -11.39 3.48 -0.52
CA LEU A 59 -10.10 3.64 0.14
C LEU A 59 -9.65 2.29 0.75
N SER A 60 -8.57 1.72 0.21
CA SER A 60 -7.98 0.51 0.77
C SER A 60 -7.04 0.81 1.95
N THR A 61 -6.61 -0.25 2.62
CA THR A 61 -5.55 -0.19 3.63
C THR A 61 -4.23 0.32 3.04
N LEU A 62 -3.86 -0.14 1.84
CA LEU A 62 -2.63 0.29 1.16
C LEU A 62 -2.67 1.77 0.82
N ASP A 63 -3.77 2.24 0.23
CA ASP A 63 -3.98 3.66 -0.11
C ASP A 63 -3.83 4.53 1.14
N SER A 64 -4.42 4.11 2.26
CA SER A 64 -4.40 4.86 3.52
C SER A 64 -2.98 5.00 4.09
N VAL A 65 -2.16 3.95 4.02
CA VAL A 65 -0.76 4.01 4.48
C VAL A 65 0.09 4.87 3.54
N ILE A 66 -0.13 4.78 2.22
CA ILE A 66 0.58 5.63 1.24
C ILE A 66 0.25 7.10 1.49
N ILE A 67 -1.03 7.46 1.63
CA ILE A 67 -1.48 8.83 1.93
C ILE A 67 -0.84 9.33 3.23
N SER A 68 -0.87 8.51 4.29
CA SER A 68 -0.26 8.83 5.57
C SER A 68 1.25 9.10 5.42
N ALA A 69 1.95 8.24 4.69
CA ALA A 69 3.38 8.40 4.43
C ALA A 69 3.69 9.66 3.59
N MET A 70 2.85 9.98 2.58
CA MET A 70 3.02 11.19 1.78
C MET A 70 2.88 12.46 2.62
N ILE A 71 1.96 12.48 3.59
CA ILE A 71 1.82 13.58 4.53
C ILE A 71 3.10 13.68 5.40
N VAL A 72 3.60 12.57 5.93
CA VAL A 72 4.87 12.57 6.68
C VAL A 72 6.03 13.10 5.84
N GLU A 73 6.13 12.69 4.57
CA GLU A 73 7.16 13.18 3.64
C GLU A 73 7.11 14.69 3.45
N GLN A 74 5.91 15.26 3.28
CA GLN A 74 5.71 16.71 3.20
C GLN A 74 6.06 17.43 4.50
N LEU A 75 5.71 16.86 5.66
CA LEU A 75 6.04 17.45 6.97
C LEU A 75 7.55 17.48 7.23
N LEU A 76 8.30 16.47 6.78
CA LEU A 76 9.75 16.42 6.92
C LEU A 76 10.47 17.35 5.92
N GLY A 77 9.87 17.53 4.75
CA GLY A 77 10.49 18.20 3.61
C GLY A 77 11.41 17.27 2.80
N PRO A 78 11.70 17.65 1.54
CA PRO A 78 12.32 16.76 0.55
C PRO A 78 13.74 16.31 0.91
N GLU A 79 14.53 17.16 1.58
CA GLU A 79 15.92 16.83 1.94
C GLU A 79 15.97 15.79 3.07
N LYS A 80 15.14 15.96 4.10
CA LYS A 80 15.14 15.10 5.29
C LYS A 80 14.39 13.79 5.07
N SER A 81 13.30 13.80 4.30
CA SER A 81 12.44 12.63 4.13
C SER A 81 13.20 11.42 3.58
N ALA A 82 14.16 11.65 2.69
CA ALA A 82 14.95 10.57 2.09
C ALA A 82 15.85 9.83 3.08
N ASP A 83 16.14 10.42 4.24
CA ASP A 83 16.96 9.79 5.29
C ASP A 83 16.11 8.87 6.19
N TYR A 84 14.79 8.85 5.99
CA TYR A 84 13.87 8.04 6.76
C TYR A 84 13.14 7.02 5.88
N TYR A 85 12.60 5.99 6.51
CA TYR A 85 11.71 5.02 5.89
C TYR A 85 10.58 4.66 6.84
N VAL A 86 9.44 4.23 6.28
CA VAL A 86 8.33 3.70 7.07
C VAL A 86 8.74 2.34 7.64
N SER A 87 8.90 2.27 8.95
CA SER A 87 9.41 1.09 9.65
C SER A 87 8.31 0.22 10.26
N HIS A 88 7.13 0.82 10.47
CA HIS A 88 6.01 0.20 11.13
C HIS A 88 4.73 0.95 10.76
N PHE A 89 3.63 0.21 10.62
CA PHE A 89 2.29 0.78 10.61
C PHE A 89 1.32 -0.15 11.32
N ASP A 90 0.27 0.42 11.89
CA ASP A 90 -0.95 -0.29 12.32
C ASP A 90 -2.16 0.40 11.72
N ILE A 91 -3.14 -0.38 11.27
CA ILE A 91 -4.38 0.15 10.70
C ILE A 91 -5.56 -0.43 11.48
N ARG A 92 -6.54 0.43 11.77
CA ARG A 92 -7.88 0.01 12.16
C ARG A 92 -8.85 0.53 11.12
N ALA A 93 -9.47 -0.39 10.40
CA ALA A 93 -10.47 -0.08 9.39
C ALA A 93 -11.63 0.73 9.99
N GLY A 94 -12.22 1.60 9.17
CA GLY A 94 -13.48 2.27 9.50
C GLY A 94 -14.65 1.29 9.52
N GLY A 95 -15.81 1.77 9.99
CA GLY A 95 -17.03 0.95 10.04
C GLY A 95 -17.69 0.73 8.68
N GLU A 96 -17.40 1.57 7.68
CA GLU A 96 -18.02 1.55 6.36
C GLU A 96 -16.96 1.84 5.26
N PRO A 97 -17.15 1.36 4.03
CA PRO A 97 -16.29 1.70 2.90
C PRO A 97 -16.28 3.21 2.62
N VAL A 98 -15.09 3.77 2.41
CA VAL A 98 -14.91 5.18 2.07
C VAL A 98 -14.84 5.35 0.56
N GLU A 99 -15.89 5.92 -0.04
CA GLU A 99 -15.90 6.22 -1.48
C GLU A 99 -14.89 7.31 -1.86
N LEU A 100 -14.24 7.14 -3.02
CA LEU A 100 -13.19 8.03 -3.51
C LEU A 100 -13.69 9.10 -4.51
N SER A 101 -15.00 9.38 -4.52
CA SER A 101 -15.61 10.36 -5.42
C SER A 101 -15.30 11.82 -5.05
N LYS A 102 -14.71 12.07 -3.89
CA LYS A 102 -14.40 13.39 -3.33
C LYS A 102 -13.03 13.41 -2.67
N ALA A 103 -12.51 14.61 -2.44
CA ALA A 103 -11.33 14.80 -1.59
C ALA A 103 -11.62 14.30 -0.17
N LEU A 104 -10.64 13.59 0.38
CA LEU A 104 -10.64 13.00 1.71
C LEU A 104 -10.03 13.99 2.69
N LYS A 105 -10.70 14.22 3.81
CA LYS A 105 -10.11 14.90 4.95
C LYS A 105 -9.27 13.91 5.75
N VAL A 106 -8.06 14.32 6.10
CA VAL A 106 -7.11 13.56 6.91
C VAL A 106 -6.71 14.42 8.11
N ASP A 107 -7.08 13.97 9.30
CA ASP A 107 -6.57 14.57 10.53
C ASP A 107 -5.29 13.83 10.93
N PHE A 108 -4.29 14.54 11.43
CA PHE A 108 -3.06 13.91 11.91
C PHE A 108 -2.58 14.48 13.23
N THR A 109 -1.74 13.73 13.93
CA THR A 109 -0.96 14.21 15.05
C THR A 109 0.43 13.57 15.01
N GLN A 110 1.42 14.27 15.55
CA GLN A 110 2.81 13.81 15.55
C GLN A 110 3.38 13.80 16.97
N ASN A 111 4.11 12.73 17.30
CA ASN A 111 4.94 12.64 18.49
C ASN A 111 6.31 12.04 18.11
N GLY A 112 7.29 12.91 17.87
CA GLY A 112 8.60 12.52 17.37
C GLY A 112 8.49 11.87 16.00
N ASN A 113 8.93 10.62 15.88
CA ASN A 113 8.88 9.83 14.64
C ASN A 113 7.63 8.95 14.53
N ASN A 114 6.65 9.13 15.42
CA ASN A 114 5.38 8.43 15.38
C ASN A 114 4.27 9.40 14.99
N PHE A 115 3.44 8.97 14.06
CA PHE A 115 2.36 9.74 13.49
C PHE A 115 1.06 8.96 13.64
N HIS A 116 0.00 9.66 14.01
CA HIS A 116 -1.34 9.11 14.05
C HIS A 116 -2.20 9.85 13.03
N PHE A 117 -2.94 9.10 12.23
CA PHE A 117 -3.83 9.63 11.19
C PHE A 117 -5.24 9.10 11.38
N ASN A 118 -6.22 9.94 11.03
CA ASN A 118 -7.61 9.57 10.89
C ASN A 118 -8.08 9.99 9.50
N ILE A 119 -8.39 9.00 8.65
CA ILE A 119 -8.93 9.21 7.31
C ILE A 119 -10.39 8.73 7.33
N LEU A 120 -11.32 9.66 7.55
CA LEU A 120 -12.76 9.39 7.58
C LEU A 120 -13.16 8.18 8.45
N GLY A 121 -12.53 8.03 9.62
CA GLY A 121 -12.79 6.95 10.59
C GLY A 121 -11.78 5.79 10.51
N MET A 122 -11.02 5.65 9.42
CA MET A 122 -9.89 4.73 9.38
C MET A 122 -8.72 5.33 10.16
N LYS A 123 -8.20 4.58 11.14
CA LYS A 123 -7.11 5.04 12.00
C LYS A 123 -5.80 4.36 11.62
N ILE A 124 -4.76 5.15 11.40
CA ILE A 124 -3.43 4.67 11.03
C ILE A 124 -2.42 5.18 12.05
N ASN A 125 -1.64 4.28 12.61
CA ASN A 125 -0.40 4.64 13.30
C ASN A 125 0.75 4.34 12.35
N LEU A 126 1.67 5.29 12.17
CA LEU A 126 2.81 5.13 11.29
C LEU A 126 4.07 5.57 12.04
N SER A 127 5.11 4.74 12.02
CA SER A 127 6.41 5.07 12.61
C SER A 127 7.49 5.08 11.54
N ILE A 128 8.23 6.17 11.48
CA ILE A 128 9.42 6.28 10.62
C ILE A 128 10.70 5.98 11.42
N ARG A 129 11.71 5.45 10.75
CA ARG A 129 13.06 5.29 11.30
C ARG A 129 14.08 5.91 10.38
N PHE A 130 15.14 6.43 10.97
CA PHE A 130 16.30 6.88 10.23
C PHE A 130 16.97 5.67 9.59
N GLY A 131 17.23 5.74 8.29
CA GLY A 131 17.94 4.74 7.53
C GLY A 131 19.45 4.88 7.72
N ASN A 132 20.16 3.79 7.95
CA ASN A 132 21.61 3.81 7.78
C ASN A 132 21.87 3.94 6.28
N HIS A 133 22.42 5.07 5.82
CA HIS A 133 22.72 5.30 4.41
C HIS A 133 23.56 4.15 3.84
N ILE A 134 23.00 3.37 2.93
CA ILE A 134 23.71 2.24 2.31
C ILE A 134 24.49 2.69 1.07
N SER A 135 24.11 3.83 0.46
CA SER A 135 24.77 4.33 -0.74
C SER A 135 24.79 5.86 -0.81
N ASN A 136 25.84 6.40 -1.45
CA ASN A 136 25.91 7.78 -1.95
C ASN A 136 25.13 7.89 -3.28
N SER A 137 23.97 7.25 -3.42
CA SER A 137 23.16 7.44 -4.61
C SER A 137 22.58 8.85 -4.60
N ASP A 138 22.69 9.52 -5.74
CA ASP A 138 22.03 10.81 -5.93
C ASP A 138 20.51 10.60 -5.78
N LEU A 139 19.84 11.57 -5.17
CA LEU A 139 18.38 11.53 -5.05
C LEU A 139 17.77 11.55 -6.45
N GLY A 140 16.85 10.62 -6.70
CA GLY A 140 16.07 10.62 -7.92
C GLY A 140 15.08 11.77 -8.00
N HIS A 141 14.31 11.79 -9.09
CA HIS A 141 13.23 12.77 -9.28
C HIS A 141 11.83 12.18 -9.02
N GLU A 142 11.70 10.86 -9.05
CA GLU A 142 10.41 10.19 -8.86
C GLU A 142 10.16 9.86 -7.40
N SER A 143 8.92 10.08 -6.93
CA SER A 143 8.53 9.76 -5.56
C SER A 143 8.50 8.25 -5.34
N PHE A 144 9.28 7.78 -4.36
CA PHE A 144 9.27 6.37 -3.96
C PHE A 144 7.85 5.91 -3.64
N LEU A 145 7.15 6.63 -2.75
CA LEU A 145 5.82 6.25 -2.23
C LEU A 145 4.75 6.04 -3.31
N THR A 146 4.83 6.75 -4.43
CA THR A 146 3.81 6.72 -5.48
C THR A 146 4.21 5.95 -6.74
N GLN A 147 5.52 5.75 -6.98
CA GLN A 147 6.01 5.11 -8.20
C GLN A 147 6.56 3.70 -7.99
N HIS A 148 7.17 3.38 -6.84
CA HIS A 148 7.88 2.11 -6.68
C HIS A 148 6.98 0.89 -6.89
N LEU A 149 5.73 0.94 -6.39
CA LEU A 149 4.75 -0.13 -6.56
C LEU A 149 4.24 -0.25 -8.00
N LYS A 150 4.19 0.86 -8.74
CA LYS A 150 3.75 0.84 -10.15
C LYS A 150 4.80 0.18 -11.03
N GLN A 151 6.07 0.45 -10.73
CA GLN A 151 7.25 0.02 -11.48
C GLN A 151 7.82 -1.34 -11.02
N SER A 152 7.30 -1.91 -9.92
CA SER A 152 7.65 -3.26 -9.49
C SER A 152 6.57 -4.27 -9.83
N GLU A 153 6.98 -5.47 -10.22
CA GLU A 153 6.14 -6.64 -10.36
C GLU A 153 6.33 -7.55 -9.14
N LEU A 154 5.24 -7.84 -8.44
CA LEU A 154 5.20 -8.73 -7.29
C LEU A 154 4.46 -10.01 -7.66
N THR A 155 5.10 -11.16 -7.49
CA THR A 155 4.46 -12.47 -7.65
C THR A 155 4.60 -13.29 -6.37
N ILE A 156 3.64 -14.20 -6.16
CA ILE A 156 3.69 -15.21 -5.10
C ILE A 156 3.61 -16.57 -5.78
N ASP A 157 4.72 -17.29 -5.71
CA ASP A 157 4.96 -18.56 -6.39
C ASP A 157 5.30 -19.65 -5.38
N GLY A 158 5.46 -20.89 -5.86
CA GLY A 158 5.91 -22.01 -5.04
C GLY A 158 5.01 -22.27 -3.83
N ILE A 159 3.71 -22.02 -3.97
CA ILE A 159 2.73 -22.14 -2.88
C ILE A 159 2.58 -23.61 -2.49
N ASP A 160 2.73 -23.89 -1.20
CA ASP A 160 2.56 -25.20 -0.57
C ASP A 160 1.74 -25.06 0.73
N TYR A 161 0.65 -25.82 0.84
CA TYR A 161 -0.17 -25.86 2.05
C TYR A 161 0.37 -26.95 2.96
N LEU A 162 0.97 -26.53 4.07
CA LEU A 162 1.60 -27.44 5.04
C LEU A 162 0.53 -28.18 5.87
N ASP A 163 -0.56 -27.48 6.18
CA ASP A 163 -1.77 -27.99 6.82
C ASP A 163 -2.97 -27.06 6.52
N GLN A 164 -4.09 -27.20 7.23
CA GLN A 164 -5.28 -26.37 7.02
C GLN A 164 -5.10 -24.90 7.40
N THR A 165 -4.17 -24.61 8.31
CA THR A 165 -3.94 -23.29 8.92
C THR A 165 -2.63 -22.64 8.49
N SER A 166 -1.76 -23.38 7.80
CA SER A 166 -0.38 -23.00 7.52
C SER A 166 -0.03 -23.17 6.05
N MET A 167 0.63 -22.18 5.47
CA MET A 167 1.15 -22.23 4.11
C MET A 167 2.59 -21.70 4.03
N ALA A 168 3.33 -22.20 3.06
CA ALA A 168 4.60 -21.65 2.62
C ALA A 168 4.46 -21.13 1.19
N ALA A 169 5.12 -20.02 0.88
CA ALA A 169 5.14 -19.45 -0.46
C ALA A 169 6.44 -18.66 -0.67
N VAL A 170 6.79 -18.44 -1.94
CA VAL A 170 7.93 -17.64 -2.37
C VAL A 170 7.41 -16.33 -2.94
N ALA A 171 7.70 -15.22 -2.28
CA ALA A 171 7.45 -13.89 -2.83
C ALA A 171 8.62 -13.49 -3.74
N VAL A 172 8.33 -13.04 -4.94
CA VAL A 172 9.32 -12.56 -5.92
C VAL A 172 9.00 -11.12 -6.29
N LYS A 173 10.03 -10.28 -6.26
CA LYS A 173 9.98 -8.90 -6.75
C LYS A 173 10.86 -8.79 -7.99
N GLN A 174 10.28 -8.26 -9.06
CA GLN A 174 11.03 -7.81 -10.23
C GLN A 174 10.81 -6.31 -10.34
N ALA A 175 11.87 -5.53 -10.26
CA ALA A 175 11.81 -4.08 -10.38
C ALA A 175 12.92 -3.61 -11.30
N GLU A 176 12.63 -2.61 -12.12
CA GLU A 176 13.67 -1.85 -12.80
C GLU A 176 14.39 -0.98 -11.77
N GLY A 177 15.72 -0.90 -11.87
CA GLY A 177 16.50 -0.04 -10.99
C GLY A 177 16.18 1.42 -11.31
N ASN A 178 15.50 2.10 -10.41
CA ASN A 178 15.19 3.53 -10.51
C ASN A 178 15.70 4.27 -9.29
N ASP A 179 16.25 5.44 -9.53
CA ASP A 179 16.58 6.38 -8.47
C ASP A 179 15.29 7.07 -8.03
N TYR A 180 14.88 6.84 -6.79
CA TYR A 180 13.72 7.48 -6.18
C TYR A 180 14.14 8.63 -5.24
N ALA A 181 13.16 9.44 -4.86
CA ALA A 181 13.24 10.42 -3.79
C ALA A 181 12.18 10.15 -2.71
N GLY A 182 12.37 10.75 -1.53
CA GLY A 182 11.42 10.70 -0.45
C GLY A 182 11.58 9.50 0.49
N LEU A 183 10.59 9.26 1.35
CA LEU A 183 10.63 8.23 2.38
C LEU A 183 10.91 6.84 1.78
N GLY A 184 11.96 6.18 2.26
CA GLY A 184 12.35 4.84 1.83
C GLY A 184 13.22 4.78 0.57
N SER A 185 13.46 5.92 -0.10
CA SER A 185 14.26 5.97 -1.34
C SER A 185 15.71 5.50 -1.17
N LYS A 186 16.37 5.83 -0.04
CA LYS A 186 17.77 5.47 0.23
C LYS A 186 17.97 4.13 0.96
N THR A 187 16.90 3.47 1.37
CA THR A 187 16.99 2.28 2.25
C THR A 187 16.53 0.99 1.58
N ASN A 188 15.91 1.07 0.40
CA ASN A 188 15.31 -0.07 -0.28
C ASN A 188 16.20 -0.66 -1.40
N ASP A 189 17.48 -0.88 -1.11
CA ASP A 189 18.39 -1.53 -2.06
C ASP A 189 18.01 -3.02 -2.22
N ASN A 190 17.13 -3.29 -3.20
CA ASN A 190 16.67 -4.61 -3.64
C ASN A 190 15.81 -5.41 -2.64
N GLY A 191 15.41 -4.81 -1.52
CA GLY A 191 14.49 -5.40 -0.55
C GLY A 191 13.01 -5.23 -0.91
N PHE A 192 12.15 -5.86 -0.12
CA PHE A 192 10.72 -5.56 -0.08
C PHE A 192 10.48 -4.39 0.89
N SER A 193 9.75 -3.38 0.44
CA SER A 193 9.22 -2.31 1.28
C SER A 193 8.08 -2.86 2.15
N ILE A 194 7.74 -2.13 3.22
CA ILE A 194 6.59 -2.50 4.07
C ILE A 194 5.26 -2.44 3.29
N PHE A 195 5.19 -1.64 2.23
CA PHE A 195 4.03 -1.55 1.33
C PHE A 195 3.91 -2.80 0.46
N GLU A 196 5.03 -3.31 -0.06
CA GLU A 196 5.09 -4.55 -0.82
C GLU A 196 4.72 -5.74 0.08
N TRP A 197 5.20 -5.76 1.33
CA TRP A 197 4.79 -6.77 2.32
C TRP A 197 3.29 -6.72 2.63
N LEU A 198 2.68 -5.53 2.71
CA LEU A 198 1.23 -5.41 2.88
C LEU A 198 0.49 -6.11 1.73
N ILE A 199 0.87 -5.86 0.49
CA ILE A 199 0.27 -6.49 -0.70
C ILE A 199 0.44 -8.02 -0.64
N ILE A 200 1.63 -8.49 -0.29
CA ILE A 200 1.93 -9.93 -0.19
C ILE A 200 1.08 -10.58 0.90
N PHE A 201 1.06 -10.02 2.10
CA PHE A 201 0.31 -10.59 3.22
C PHE A 201 -1.21 -10.50 3.04
N SER A 202 -1.72 -9.47 2.35
CA SER A 202 -3.14 -9.41 2.01
C SER A 202 -3.56 -10.57 1.10
N GLN A 203 -2.74 -10.93 0.11
CA GLN A 203 -3.03 -12.08 -0.76
C GLN A 203 -2.82 -13.42 -0.05
N ILE A 204 -1.77 -13.56 0.76
CA ILE A 204 -1.54 -14.77 1.57
C ILE A 204 -2.69 -15.01 2.57
N GLY A 205 -3.14 -13.95 3.25
CA GLY A 205 -4.27 -14.03 4.18
C GLY A 205 -5.57 -14.47 3.48
N GLU A 206 -5.82 -13.95 2.27
CA GLU A 206 -6.98 -14.36 1.47
C GLU A 206 -6.89 -15.85 1.08
N MET A 207 -5.73 -16.31 0.60
CA MET A 207 -5.51 -17.73 0.27
C MET A 207 -5.66 -18.67 1.47
N LEU A 208 -5.19 -18.27 2.66
CA LEU A 208 -5.37 -19.05 3.88
C LEU A 208 -6.84 -19.11 4.29
N THR A 209 -7.57 -17.99 4.17
CA THR A 209 -9.00 -17.95 4.52
C THR A 209 -9.80 -18.87 3.60
N TYR A 210 -9.53 -18.84 2.28
CA TYR A 210 -10.17 -19.72 1.30
C TYR A 210 -9.89 -21.19 1.59
N GLN A 211 -8.66 -21.54 1.94
CA GLN A 211 -8.29 -22.90 2.32
C GLN A 211 -9.00 -23.35 3.61
N LEU A 212 -9.11 -22.48 4.61
CA LEU A 212 -9.74 -22.79 5.89
C LEU A 212 -11.24 -23.03 5.75
N ASP A 213 -11.91 -22.17 4.98
CA ASP A 213 -13.36 -22.23 4.82
C ASP A 213 -13.81 -23.12 3.65
N ASN A 214 -12.85 -23.70 2.91
CA ASN A 214 -13.07 -24.46 1.68
C ASN A 214 -13.94 -23.67 0.69
N LEU A 215 -13.56 -22.41 0.48
CA LEU A 215 -14.21 -21.45 -0.42
C LEU A 215 -13.28 -21.12 -1.58
N ASP A 216 -13.86 -20.68 -2.68
CA ASP A 216 -13.15 -19.95 -3.72
C ASP A 216 -13.48 -18.44 -3.69
N ARG A 217 -12.89 -17.71 -4.64
CA ARG A 217 -13.10 -16.26 -4.74
C ARG A 217 -14.54 -15.88 -5.10
N ASP A 218 -15.19 -16.69 -5.91
CA ASP A 218 -16.54 -16.43 -6.39
C ASP A 218 -17.59 -16.73 -5.31
N ASP A 219 -17.25 -17.59 -4.34
CA ASP A 219 -18.08 -17.90 -3.16
C ASP A 219 -18.14 -16.76 -2.12
N CYS A 220 -17.18 -15.84 -2.15
CA CYS A 220 -17.04 -14.83 -1.10
C CYS A 220 -17.75 -13.51 -1.47
N ALA A 221 -18.25 -12.77 -0.48
CA ALA A 221 -18.86 -11.44 -0.66
C ALA A 221 -17.91 -10.27 -0.30
N ASN A 222 -16.63 -10.56 -0.08
CA ASN A 222 -15.60 -9.52 0.08
C ASN A 222 -15.61 -8.57 -1.14
N LEU A 223 -15.53 -7.26 -0.85
CA LEU A 223 -15.75 -6.17 -1.81
C LEU A 223 -14.86 -6.28 -3.06
#